data_AF-A0A964ZAX2-F1
#
_entry.id   AF-A0A964ZAX2-F1
#
_cell.length_a   1.000
_cell.length_b   1.000
_cell.length_c   1.000
_cell.angle_alpha   90.00
_cell.angle_beta   90.00
_cell.angle_gamma   90.00
#
_symmetry.space_group_name_H-M   'P 1'
#
loop_
_entity.id
_entity.type
_entity.pdbx_description
1 polymer ?
#
loop_
_entity_poly.entity_id
_entity_poly.type
_entity_poly.pdbx_seq_one_letter_code
_entity_poly.pdbx_strand_id
1 'polypeptide(L)'
;MLTWRYVPLRDVHAAVGIAERLGVSEVARSARGFVSAYERFGKASHVENAIDPFSGQLWGVRRAAFIARHLPQYDENPTLRRKIALLMWAFDATGSRKKIPI
;
A
#
# COMPACT_ATOMS: atom_id res chain seq x y z
N MET A 1 -5.03 16.24 -7.29
CA MET A 1 -4.18 15.21 -6.64
C MET A 1 -5.10 14.04 -6.29
N LEU A 2 -4.85 12.82 -6.76
CA LEU A 2 -5.70 11.67 -6.44
C LEU A 2 -5.44 11.27 -4.97
N THR A 3 -6.41 11.50 -4.08
CA THR A 3 -6.33 11.11 -2.67
C THR A 3 -6.88 9.70 -2.49
N TRP A 4 -5.98 8.71 -2.41
CA TRP A 4 -6.34 7.31 -2.20
C TRP A 4 -6.53 7.00 -0.72
N ARG A 5 -7.71 6.51 -0.34
CA ARG A 5 -8.01 6.14 1.04
C ARG A 5 -7.04 5.08 1.56
N TYR A 6 -6.63 5.22 2.83
CA TYR A 6 -5.83 4.24 3.52
C TYR A 6 -6.73 3.11 4.03
N VAL A 7 -6.30 1.89 3.76
CA VAL A 7 -6.84 0.70 4.42
C VAL A 7 -6.37 0.69 5.89
N PRO A 8 -7.24 0.34 6.86
CA PRO A 8 -6.84 0.16 8.25
C PRO A 8 -5.70 -0.85 8.41
N LEU A 9 -4.77 -0.58 9.32
CA LEU A 9 -3.63 -1.47 9.59
C LEU A 9 -4.04 -2.91 9.91
N ARG A 10 -5.17 -3.11 10.60
CA ARG A 10 -5.73 -4.43 10.91
C ARG A 10 -6.00 -5.27 9.64
N ASP A 11 -6.48 -4.64 8.58
CA ASP A 11 -6.86 -5.33 7.33
C ASP A 11 -5.58 -5.62 6.51
N VAL A 12 -4.56 -4.75 6.62
CA VAL A 12 -3.21 -5.02 6.12
C VAL A 12 -2.62 -6.24 6.83
N HIS A 13 -2.71 -6.31 8.16
CA HIS A 13 -2.21 -7.43 8.96
C HIS A 13 -2.91 -8.75 8.63
N ALA A 14 -4.25 -8.71 8.47
CA ALA A 14 -5.03 -9.89 8.09
C ALA A 14 -4.56 -10.53 6.76
N ALA A 15 -3.95 -9.74 5.87
CA ALA A 15 -3.44 -10.21 4.59
C ALA A 15 -1.98 -10.68 4.62
N VAL A 16 -1.26 -10.56 5.74
CA VAL A 16 0.18 -10.92 5.82
C VAL A 16 0.43 -12.38 5.49
N GLY A 17 -0.37 -13.31 6.02
CA GLY A 17 -0.20 -14.74 5.72
C GLY A 17 -0.41 -15.07 4.24
N ILE A 18 -1.29 -14.33 3.55
CA ILE A 18 -1.46 -14.45 2.09
C ILE A 18 -0.27 -13.82 1.37
N ALA A 19 0.22 -12.67 1.84
CA ALA A 19 1.38 -11.99 1.27
C ALA A 19 2.65 -12.85 1.37
N GLU A 20 2.85 -13.60 2.45
CA GLU A 20 3.96 -14.55 2.62
C GLU A 20 3.89 -15.68 1.60
N ARG A 21 2.72 -16.33 1.47
CA ARG A 21 2.50 -17.39 0.48
C ARG A 21 2.72 -16.93 -0.96
N LEU A 22 2.48 -15.65 -1.24
CA LEU A 22 2.64 -15.05 -2.57
C LEU A 22 4.00 -14.39 -2.80
N GLY A 23 4.92 -14.42 -1.83
CA GLY A 23 6.24 -13.79 -1.93
C GLY A 23 6.19 -12.27 -2.05
N VAL A 24 5.21 -11.62 -1.41
CA VAL A 24 4.98 -10.16 -1.40
C VAL A 24 5.35 -9.56 -0.04
N SER A 25 5.28 -10.34 1.04
CA SER A 25 5.47 -9.86 2.41
C SER A 25 6.89 -9.38 2.69
N GLU A 26 7.92 -10.00 2.10
CA GLU A 26 9.32 -9.72 2.41
C GLU A 26 9.70 -8.27 2.09
N VAL A 27 9.37 -7.80 0.89
CA VAL A 27 9.64 -6.42 0.48
C VAL A 27 8.75 -5.44 1.26
N ALA A 28 7.48 -5.80 1.46
CA ALA A 28 6.50 -4.94 2.10
C ALA A 28 6.71 -4.75 3.61
N ARG A 29 7.30 -5.73 4.29
CA ARG A 29 7.59 -5.75 5.74
C ARG A 29 9.07 -5.53 6.06
N SER A 30 9.92 -5.35 5.05
CA SER A 30 11.31 -4.93 5.27
C SER A 30 11.38 -3.57 5.96
N ALA A 31 12.55 -3.18 6.46
CA ALA A 31 12.77 -1.82 6.96
C ALA A 31 12.48 -0.72 5.91
N ARG A 32 12.50 -1.08 4.62
CA ARG A 32 12.17 -0.22 3.46
C ARG A 32 10.71 -0.38 2.99
N GLY A 33 9.95 -1.23 3.66
CA GLY A 33 8.58 -1.59 3.33
C GLY A 33 7.55 -0.67 3.98
N PHE A 34 6.43 -0.47 3.29
CA PHE A 34 5.37 0.41 3.76
C PHE A 34 4.67 -0.11 5.03
N VAL A 35 4.55 -1.44 5.18
CA VAL A 35 3.85 -2.04 6.33
C VAL A 35 4.56 -1.66 7.63
N SER A 36 5.88 -1.80 7.69
CA SER A 36 6.68 -1.49 8.87
C SER A 36 6.62 0.00 9.24
N ALA A 37 6.58 0.88 8.24
CA ALA A 37 6.34 2.31 8.47
C ALA A 37 4.93 2.54 9.05
N TYR A 38 3.93 1.89 8.49
CA TYR A 38 2.55 2.07 8.92
C TYR A 38 2.31 1.53 10.34
N GLU A 39 2.93 0.41 10.70
CA GLU A 39 2.99 -0.14 12.06
C GLU A 39 3.64 0.86 13.03
N ARG A 40 4.77 1.47 12.66
CA ARG A 40 5.49 2.42 13.51
C ARG A 40 4.67 3.67 13.84
N PHE A 41 3.96 4.22 12.87
CA PHE A 41 3.24 5.49 13.04
C PHE A 41 1.77 5.31 13.46
N GLY A 42 1.19 4.13 13.21
CA GLY A 42 -0.15 3.72 13.67
C GLY A 42 -1.35 4.45 13.04
N LYS A 43 -1.14 5.62 12.42
CA LYS A 43 -2.17 6.43 11.76
C LYS A 43 -1.74 6.84 10.35
N ALA A 44 -2.71 6.84 9.42
CA ALA A 44 -2.51 7.20 8.03
C ALA A 44 -1.87 8.60 7.87
N SER A 45 -2.42 9.60 8.55
CA SER A 45 -1.90 10.98 8.50
C SER A 45 -0.48 11.11 9.07
N HIS A 46 -0.10 10.26 10.03
CA HIS A 46 1.24 10.27 10.59
C HIS A 46 2.25 9.63 9.65
N VAL A 47 1.94 8.46 9.08
CA VAL A 47 2.83 7.82 8.12
C VAL A 47 2.96 8.65 6.85
N GLU A 48 1.87 9.26 6.36
CA GLU A 48 1.89 10.07 5.14
C GLU A 48 2.92 11.20 5.16
N ASN A 49 3.06 11.86 6.31
CA ASN A 49 3.97 13.00 6.52
C ASN A 49 5.35 12.60 7.08
N ALA A 50 5.59 11.31 7.31
CA ALA A 50 6.88 10.84 7.80
C ALA A 50 7.89 10.66 6.66
N ILE A 51 9.16 10.98 6.95
CA ILE A 51 10.27 10.74 6.03
C ILE A 51 10.68 9.27 6.10
N ASP A 52 10.78 8.62 4.95
CA ASP A 52 11.46 7.33 4.81
C ASP A 52 12.97 7.52 4.99
N PRO A 53 13.59 6.92 6.02
CA PRO A 53 15.00 7.12 6.32
C PRO A 53 15.94 6.61 5.22
N PHE A 54 15.46 5.77 4.30
CA PHE A 54 16.29 5.21 3.24
C PHE A 54 16.27 6.01 1.94
N SER A 55 15.15 6.66 1.61
CA SER A 55 15.01 7.43 0.37
C SER A 55 15.04 8.95 0.58
N GLY A 56 14.83 9.42 1.81
CA GLY A 56 14.63 10.85 2.11
C GLY A 56 13.29 11.40 1.61
N GLN A 57 12.43 10.55 1.04
CA GLN A 57 11.09 10.95 0.56
C GLN A 57 10.04 10.75 1.65
N LEU A 58 8.95 11.51 1.56
CA LEU A 58 7.77 11.22 2.38
C LEU A 58 7.18 9.85 2.01
N TRP A 59 6.79 9.08 3.03
CA TRP A 59 6.11 7.80 2.82
C TRP A 59 4.82 7.96 2.01
N GLY A 60 4.09 9.08 2.15
CA GLY A 60 2.96 9.42 1.29
C GLY A 60 3.32 9.48 -0.20
N VAL A 61 4.45 10.10 -0.53
CA VAL A 61 4.97 10.19 -1.91
C VAL A 61 5.35 8.80 -2.43
N ARG A 62 6.05 8.00 -1.62
CA ARG A 62 6.41 6.62 -1.99
C ARG A 62 5.17 5.76 -2.23
N ARG A 63 4.17 5.87 -1.37
CA ARG A 63 2.90 5.16 -1.49
C ARG A 63 2.17 5.55 -2.77
N ALA A 64 2.03 6.85 -3.04
CA ALA A 64 1.41 7.34 -4.26
C ALA A 64 2.13 6.81 -5.51
N ALA A 65 3.47 6.87 -5.53
CA ALA A 65 4.27 6.36 -6.63
C ALA A 65 4.13 4.84 -6.80
N PHE A 66 4.05 4.07 -5.71
CA PHE A 66 3.78 2.64 -5.77
C PHE A 66 2.42 2.34 -6.39
N ILE A 67 1.35 2.98 -5.89
CA ILE A 67 -0.02 2.79 -6.39
C ILE A 67 -0.11 3.17 -7.87
N ALA A 68 0.46 4.31 -8.27
CA ALA A 68 0.44 4.77 -9.66
C ALA A 68 1.10 3.79 -10.64
N ARG A 69 2.13 3.05 -10.21
CA ARG A 69 2.78 2.03 -11.04
C ARG A 69 2.01 0.70 -11.09
N HIS A 70 1.39 0.30 -9.98
CA HIS A 70 0.86 -1.07 -9.83
C HIS A 70 -0.65 -1.18 -10.04
N LEU A 71 -1.41 -0.09 -9.85
CA LEU A 71 -2.85 -0.11 -10.08
C LEU A 71 -3.20 -0.35 -11.56
N PRO A 72 -2.59 0.33 -12.56
CA PRO A 72 -2.87 0.03 -13.96
C PRO A 72 -2.59 -1.44 -14.30
N GLN A 73 -1.51 -2.01 -13.77
CA GLN A 73 -1.17 -3.42 -13.95
C GLN A 73 -2.21 -4.38 -13.32
N TYR A 74 -2.85 -3.95 -12.22
CA TYR A 74 -3.95 -4.69 -11.60
C TYR A 74 -5.23 -4.55 -12.42
N ASP A 75 -5.53 -3.36 -12.93
CA ASP A 75 -6.73 -3.11 -13.74
C ASP A 75 -6.68 -3.86 -15.08
N GLU A 76 -5.51 -3.94 -15.71
CA GLU A 76 -5.29 -4.71 -16.95
C GLU A 76 -5.35 -6.23 -16.72
N ASN A 77 -4.80 -6.71 -15.60
CA ASN A 77 -4.73 -8.13 -15.29
C ASN A 77 -4.83 -8.37 -13.77
N PRO A 78 -6.05 -8.51 -13.23
CA PRO A 78 -6.28 -8.57 -11.80
C PRO A 78 -5.89 -9.95 -11.24
N THR A 79 -4.68 -10.03 -10.67
CA THR A 79 -4.22 -11.22 -9.96
C THR A 79 -4.28 -11.02 -8.44
N LEU A 80 -4.42 -12.13 -7.69
CA LEU A 80 -4.39 -12.08 -6.23
C LEU A 80 -3.07 -11.49 -5.72
N ARG A 81 -1.93 -11.82 -6.36
CA ARG A 81 -0.63 -11.26 -6.01
C ARG A 81 -0.60 -9.74 -6.13
N ARG A 82 -1.09 -9.17 -7.23
CA ARG A 82 -1.15 -7.71 -7.43
C ARG A 82 -2.11 -7.04 -6.44
N LYS A 83 -3.27 -7.65 -6.19
CA LYS A 83 -4.20 -7.18 -5.15
C LYS A 83 -3.54 -7.10 -3.78
N ILE A 84 -2.84 -8.16 -3.38
CA ILE A 84 -2.17 -8.21 -2.07
C ILE A 84 -0.99 -7.24 -2.00
N ALA A 85 -0.24 -7.04 -3.09
CA ALA A 85 0.81 -6.03 -3.14
C ALA A 85 0.27 -4.61 -2.92
N LEU A 86 -0.86 -4.25 -3.55
CA LEU A 86 -1.54 -2.98 -3.31
C LEU A 86 -2.06 -2.86 -1.87
N LEU A 87 -2.63 -3.95 -1.32
CA LEU A 87 -3.12 -3.99 0.06
C LEU A 87 -2.01 -3.80 1.09
N MET A 88 -0.82 -4.38 0.86
CA MET A 88 0.38 -4.17 1.69
C MET A 88 0.85 -2.70 1.70
N TRP A 89 0.47 -1.91 0.70
CA TRP A 89 0.67 -0.46 0.66
C TRP A 89 -0.57 0.32 1.15
N ALA A 90 -1.38 -0.33 1.99
CA ALA A 90 -2.62 0.18 2.55
C ALA A 90 -3.59 0.71 1.49
N PHE A 91 -3.65 0.06 0.32
CA PHE A 91 -4.55 0.45 -0.76
C PHE A 91 -5.48 -0.70 -1.15
N ASP A 92 -6.78 -0.44 -1.11
CA ASP A 92 -7.79 -1.40 -1.55
C ASP A 92 -8.14 -1.19 -3.03
N ALA A 93 -7.56 -2.03 -3.87
CA ALA A 93 -7.79 -2.05 -5.31
C ALA A 93 -9.21 -2.51 -5.72
N THR A 94 -10.00 -3.05 -4.78
CA THR A 94 -11.41 -3.40 -5.04
C THR A 94 -12.34 -2.21 -4.83
N GLY A 95 -11.96 -1.26 -3.96
CA GLY A 95 -12.68 -0.02 -3.70
C GLY A 95 -12.56 1.03 -4.82
N SER A 96 -11.49 0.99 -5.63
CA SER A 96 -11.31 1.84 -6.82
C SER A 96 -12.31 1.54 -7.96
N ARG A 97 -13.10 0.47 -7.86
CA ARG A 97 -14.25 0.24 -8.76
C ARG A 97 -15.41 1.23 -8.54
N LYS A 98 -15.40 2.02 -7.45
CA LYS A 98 -16.24 3.22 -7.38
C LYS A 98 -15.51 4.35 -8.09
N LYS A 99 -15.78 4.53 -9.39
CA LYS A 99 -15.64 5.83 -10.05
C LYS A 99 -16.29 6.87 -9.14
N ILE A 100 -15.50 7.79 -8.59
CA ILE A 100 -16.06 9.04 -8.08
C ILE A 100 -16.43 9.81 -9.35
N PRO A 101 -17.72 10.10 -9.60
CA PRO A 101 -18.07 11.00 -10.68
C PRO A 101 -17.50 12.38 -10.33
N ILE A 102 -16.70 12.93 -11.23
CA ILE A 102 -16.51 14.37 -11.35
C ILE A 102 -17.76 14.93 -12.03
#